data_AF-A0A965ADB8-F1
#
_entry.id   AF-A0A965ADB8-F1
#
_cell.length_a   1.000
_cell.length_b   1.000
_cell.length_c   1.000
_cell.angle_alpha   90.00
_cell.angle_beta   90.00
_cell.angle_gamma   90.00
#
_symmetry.space_group_name_H-M   'P 1'
#
loop_
_entity.id
_entity.type
_entity.pdbx_description
1 polymer ?
#
loop_
_entity_poly.entity_id
_entity_poly.type
_entity_poly.pdbx_seq_one_letter_code
_entity_poly.pdbx_strand_id
1 'polypeptide(L)'
;GQWSIIKGNINIQEPTTLQLIDPSGKKDSVIFKKAGEQAFTFKIHHKQPGQILYKVKTTTTQHEETYTLPLKVKDFEKLEVLMLQLAPSFEMRQLKNFLADQGHGIQVRSQLSKSNFSYEKVNTTLNQISFLTDGVLKNYDLLIVENSTLEQLSKNELEAMGKATNAGLGILLLMDQPKNKNSLAQIFIDFNLKKDDKDTVHLSLDGSAKKHILKKLNLNIPTQPDILPLLKHGDNVLAAYRHEGFGKITLQLLNETYSLRLAGDSVAYAGLWSNIISASSRTEMKSTEITLADDFPYFAGLPLCVNIITTEDKPLLYYEGQIIPLTENVLIDQYWSATLRPQKAGWNTIHLNDSTPFTFFVAEPHEWSALRRQQQINLHQTEALNQTKADDVRIAQYKTIPRYYFYLTFLLAMGFLWLAPKL
;
A
#
# COMPACT_ATOMS: atom_id res chain seq x y z
N GLY A 1 5.93 14.69 12.67
CA GLY A 1 5.85 13.38 13.34
C GLY A 1 4.64 12.66 12.81
N GLN A 2 4.78 11.42 12.39
CA GLN A 2 3.69 10.67 11.76
C GLN A 2 2.92 9.87 12.80
N TRP A 3 1.58 9.90 12.72
CA TRP A 3 0.76 8.99 13.49
C TRP A 3 0.61 7.67 12.75
N SER A 4 0.76 6.56 13.47
CA SER A 4 0.53 5.22 12.97
C SER A 4 -0.40 4.48 13.91
N ILE A 5 -1.14 3.54 13.35
CA ILE A 5 -2.09 2.72 14.10
C ILE A 5 -1.66 1.28 13.96
N ILE A 6 -1.51 0.59 15.09
CA ILE A 6 -1.27 -0.86 15.13
C ILE A 6 -2.57 -1.53 15.51
N LYS A 7 -3.08 -2.40 14.64
CA LYS A 7 -4.29 -3.20 14.88
C LYS A 7 -3.91 -4.67 14.87
N GLY A 8 -4.62 -5.47 15.64
CA GLY A 8 -4.45 -6.91 15.66
C GLY A 8 -5.54 -7.59 16.45
N ASN A 9 -5.54 -8.91 16.39
CA ASN A 9 -6.39 -9.76 17.21
C ASN A 9 -5.52 -10.54 18.19
N ILE A 10 -6.03 -10.73 19.40
CA ILE A 10 -5.45 -11.59 20.42
C ILE A 10 -6.51 -12.57 20.88
N ASN A 11 -6.14 -13.85 21.01
CA ASN A 11 -7.00 -14.86 21.59
C ASN A 11 -6.53 -15.15 23.02
N ILE A 12 -7.38 -14.83 23.99
CA ILE A 12 -7.04 -14.91 25.42
C ILE A 12 -7.94 -15.90 26.15
N GLN A 13 -7.38 -16.61 27.13
CA GLN A 13 -8.13 -17.58 27.96
C GLN A 13 -8.52 -17.01 29.33
N GLU A 14 -7.82 -15.96 29.78
CA GLU A 14 -8.03 -15.29 31.05
C GLU A 14 -7.91 -13.76 30.88
N PRO A 15 -8.35 -12.95 31.86
CA PRO A 15 -8.16 -11.50 31.84
C PRO A 15 -6.70 -11.14 31.61
N THR A 16 -6.45 -10.36 30.56
CA THR A 16 -5.10 -10.06 30.08
C THR A 16 -4.95 -8.57 29.86
N THR A 17 -3.84 -8.01 30.32
CA THR A 17 -3.42 -6.65 29.95
C THR A 17 -2.40 -6.74 28.83
N LEU A 18 -2.69 -6.09 27.71
CA LEU A 18 -1.76 -5.95 26.59
C LEU A 18 -1.18 -4.55 26.61
N GLN A 19 0.15 -4.44 26.63
CA GLN A 19 0.87 -3.18 26.65
C GLN A 19 1.74 -3.05 25.42
N LEU A 20 1.72 -1.87 24.79
CA LEU A 20 2.71 -1.48 23.81
C LEU A 20 3.69 -0.51 24.48
N ILE A 21 4.98 -0.85 24.48
CA ILE A 21 6.04 -0.12 25.15
C ILE A 21 7.00 0.41 24.09
N ASP A 22 7.21 1.72 24.07
CA ASP A 22 8.17 2.37 23.17
C ASP A 22 9.62 2.30 23.71
N PRO A 23 10.65 2.62 22.90
CA PRO A 23 12.04 2.59 23.36
C PRO A 23 12.34 3.54 24.53
N SER A 24 11.53 4.58 24.73
CA SER A 24 11.66 5.53 25.85
C SER A 24 10.95 5.06 27.12
N GLY A 25 10.25 3.92 27.06
CA GLY A 25 9.50 3.34 28.16
C GLY A 25 8.05 3.86 28.29
N LYS A 26 7.57 4.71 27.37
CA LYS A 26 6.17 5.12 27.34
C LYS A 26 5.30 3.93 26.97
N LYS A 27 4.18 3.77 27.69
CA LYS A 27 3.27 2.63 27.53
C LYS A 27 1.89 3.07 27.09
N ASP A 28 1.32 2.36 26.14
CA ASP A 28 -0.12 2.32 25.86
C ASP A 28 -0.64 0.94 26.29
N SER A 29 -1.88 0.83 26.77
CA SER A 29 -2.38 -0.43 27.34
C SER A 29 -3.86 -0.65 27.05
N VAL A 30 -4.21 -1.89 26.73
CA VAL A 30 -5.58 -2.37 26.56
C VAL A 30 -5.82 -3.49 27.56
N ILE A 31 -6.92 -3.39 28.31
CA ILE A 31 -7.30 -4.40 29.31
C ILE A 31 -8.45 -5.21 28.75
N PHE A 32 -8.25 -6.52 28.65
CA PHE A 32 -9.27 -7.46 28.23
C PHE A 32 -9.81 -8.23 29.43
N LYS A 33 -11.14 -8.26 29.56
CA LYS A 33 -11.83 -8.86 30.73
C LYS A 33 -12.47 -10.21 30.45
N LYS A 34 -12.65 -10.59 29.19
CA LYS A 34 -13.36 -11.80 28.76
C LYS A 34 -12.41 -12.71 27.98
N ALA A 35 -12.61 -14.02 28.06
CA ALA A 35 -11.91 -14.96 27.18
C ALA A 35 -12.41 -14.84 25.72
N GLY A 36 -11.62 -15.38 24.78
CA GLY A 36 -11.91 -15.43 23.35
C GLY A 36 -11.06 -14.47 22.52
N GLU A 37 -11.35 -14.43 21.22
CA GLU A 37 -10.69 -13.54 20.26
C GLU A 37 -11.18 -12.09 20.45
N GLN A 38 -10.23 -11.17 20.61
CA GLN A 38 -10.51 -9.75 20.81
C GLN A 38 -9.58 -8.91 19.95
N ALA A 39 -10.17 -7.92 19.27
CA ALA A 39 -9.41 -6.94 18.50
C ALA A 39 -8.85 -5.86 19.41
N PHE A 40 -7.69 -5.33 19.05
CA PHE A 40 -7.05 -4.22 19.72
C PHE A 40 -6.53 -3.18 18.75
N THR A 41 -6.28 -1.98 19.27
CA THR A 41 -5.74 -0.88 18.50
C THR A 41 -4.85 -0.02 19.39
N PHE A 42 -3.60 0.18 18.98
CA PHE A 42 -2.66 1.13 19.58
C PHE A 42 -2.45 2.31 18.63
N LYS A 43 -2.29 3.50 19.21
CA LYS A 43 -1.96 4.73 18.46
C LYS A 43 -0.55 5.17 18.81
N ILE A 44 0.31 5.30 17.79
CA ILE A 44 1.71 5.63 17.95
C ILE A 44 2.00 6.94 17.24
N HIS A 45 2.82 7.78 17.87
CA HIS A 45 3.34 8.99 17.25
C HIS A 45 4.86 8.87 17.08
N HIS A 46 5.31 8.77 15.83
CA HIS A 46 6.72 8.67 15.48
C HIS A 46 7.33 10.07 15.34
N LYS A 47 8.35 10.35 16.14
CA LYS A 47 9.04 11.65 16.11
C LYS A 47 10.14 11.71 15.06
N GLN A 48 10.76 10.58 14.75
CA GLN A 48 11.89 10.46 13.82
C GLN A 48 11.73 9.22 12.94
N PRO A 49 12.26 9.27 11.71
CA PRO A 49 12.34 8.10 10.84
C PRO A 49 13.40 7.10 11.35
N GLY A 50 13.34 5.88 10.83
CA GLY A 50 14.32 4.84 11.09
C GLY A 50 13.73 3.54 11.64
N GLN A 51 14.65 2.71 12.14
CA GLN A 51 14.36 1.40 12.71
C GLN A 51 14.07 1.53 14.20
N ILE A 52 12.85 1.20 14.61
CA ILE A 52 12.39 1.34 15.99
C ILE A 52 11.89 0.00 16.51
N LEU A 53 12.37 -0.40 17.68
CA LEU A 53 11.95 -1.63 18.35
C LEU A 53 10.97 -1.31 19.47
N TYR A 54 9.69 -1.60 19.23
CA TYR A 54 8.67 -1.60 20.27
C TYR A 54 8.66 -2.94 20.99
N LYS A 55 8.14 -2.97 22.21
CA LYS A 55 7.85 -4.21 22.94
C LYS A 55 6.35 -4.33 23.15
N VAL A 56 5.79 -5.47 22.77
CA VAL A 56 4.42 -5.85 23.09
C VAL A 56 4.49 -6.78 24.30
N LYS A 57 3.90 -6.38 25.42
CA LYS A 57 3.88 -7.15 26.65
C LYS A 57 2.48 -7.62 26.96
N THR A 58 2.29 -8.92 27.18
CA THR A 58 1.06 -9.48 27.75
C THR A 58 1.30 -9.76 29.22
N THR A 59 0.32 -9.42 30.06
CA THR A 59 0.37 -9.66 31.50
C THR A 59 -0.95 -10.28 31.93
N THR A 60 -0.89 -11.49 32.47
CA THR A 60 -2.00 -12.18 33.12
C THR A 60 -1.75 -12.29 34.62
N THR A 61 -2.60 -13.03 35.34
CA THR A 61 -2.42 -13.24 36.79
C THR A 61 -1.21 -14.11 37.12
N GLN A 62 -0.77 -14.95 36.18
CA GLN A 62 0.26 -15.97 36.39
C GLN A 62 1.49 -15.78 35.50
N HIS A 63 1.34 -15.17 34.33
CA HIS A 63 2.38 -15.12 33.31
C HIS A 63 2.55 -13.71 32.73
N GLU A 64 3.79 -13.41 32.37
CA GLU A 64 4.13 -12.25 31.55
C GLU A 64 4.95 -12.71 30.35
N GLU A 65 4.54 -12.29 29.16
CA GLU A 65 5.30 -12.52 27.93
C GLU A 65 5.60 -11.19 27.27
N THR A 66 6.78 -11.09 26.65
CA THR A 66 7.20 -9.88 25.95
C THR A 66 7.70 -10.26 24.57
N TYR A 67 7.29 -9.47 23.59
CA TYR A 67 7.57 -9.70 22.17
C TYR A 67 8.15 -8.44 21.55
N THR A 68 9.20 -8.58 20.77
CA THR A 68 9.76 -7.46 20.00
C THR A 68 8.95 -7.21 18.74
N LEU A 69 8.47 -5.97 18.58
CA LEU A 69 7.73 -5.51 17.40
C LEU A 69 8.60 -4.50 16.62
N PRO A 70 9.26 -4.94 15.54
CA PRO A 70 10.08 -4.06 14.72
C PRO A 70 9.21 -3.18 13.83
N LEU A 71 9.42 -1.87 13.90
CA LEU A 71 8.79 -0.90 13.00
C LEU A 71 9.87 -0.19 12.20
N LYS A 72 9.66 -0.12 10.87
CA LYS A 72 10.48 0.70 9.97
C LYS A 72 9.67 1.93 9.57
N VAL A 73 10.04 3.07 10.15
CA VAL A 73 9.45 4.37 9.79
C VAL A 73 10.27 4.92 8.64
N LYS A 74 9.66 5.07 7.46
CA LYS A 74 10.33 5.68 6.30
C LYS A 74 10.67 7.13 6.60
N ASP A 75 11.71 7.63 5.94
CA ASP A 75 11.99 9.06 5.98
C ASP A 75 10.84 9.84 5.35
N PHE A 76 10.67 11.08 5.81
CA PHE A 76 9.67 11.97 5.27
C PHE A 76 10.14 12.48 3.91
N GLU A 77 9.50 12.02 2.84
CA GLU A 77 9.78 12.48 1.49
C GLU A 77 9.18 13.88 1.28
N LYS A 78 10.07 14.86 1.09
CA LYS A 78 9.66 16.25 0.84
C LYS A 78 9.09 16.38 -0.58
N LEU A 79 7.77 16.38 -0.68
CA LEU A 79 7.06 16.71 -1.91
C LEU A 79 7.23 18.18 -2.34
N GLU A 80 7.34 18.40 -3.65
CA GLU A 80 7.11 19.70 -4.30
C GLU A 80 5.68 19.74 -4.88
N VAL A 81 4.87 20.67 -4.36
CA VAL A 81 3.43 20.77 -4.65
C VAL A 81 3.08 22.08 -5.33
N LEU A 82 2.39 22.01 -6.46
CA LEU A 82 1.79 23.16 -7.14
C LEU A 82 0.30 23.21 -6.84
N MET A 83 -0.19 24.33 -6.32
CA MET A 83 -1.61 24.55 -6.03
C MET A 83 -2.16 25.64 -6.95
N LEU A 84 -3.26 25.33 -7.65
CA LEU A 84 -3.94 26.26 -8.56
C LEU A 84 -5.33 26.59 -8.02
N GLN A 85 -5.62 27.88 -7.92
CA GLN A 85 -6.92 28.38 -7.47
C GLN A 85 -7.35 29.63 -8.27
N LEU A 86 -8.66 29.89 -8.34
CA LEU A 86 -9.18 31.16 -8.87
C LEU A 86 -9.06 32.26 -7.84
N ALA A 87 -9.49 32.00 -6.61
CA ALA A 87 -9.42 32.94 -5.50
C ALA A 87 -9.01 32.19 -4.22
N PRO A 88 -8.39 32.86 -3.23
CA PRO A 88 -8.05 32.24 -1.96
C PRO A 88 -9.28 31.63 -1.27
N SER A 89 -9.28 30.31 -1.08
CA SER A 89 -10.32 29.59 -0.34
C SER A 89 -9.82 29.14 1.04
N PHE A 90 -10.74 28.98 2.01
CA PHE A 90 -10.39 28.46 3.33
C PHE A 90 -9.77 27.06 3.25
N GLU A 91 -10.29 26.23 2.35
CA GLU A 91 -9.80 24.87 2.10
C GLU A 91 -8.37 24.90 1.57
N MET A 92 -8.11 25.64 0.49
CA MET A 92 -6.78 25.73 -0.12
C MET A 92 -5.76 26.34 0.85
N ARG A 93 -6.14 27.38 1.60
CA ARG A 93 -5.27 27.99 2.62
C ARG A 93 -4.93 26.98 3.72
N GLN A 94 -5.91 26.22 4.20
CA GLN A 94 -5.68 25.27 5.28
C GLN A 94 -4.83 24.08 4.83
N LEU A 95 -5.04 23.58 3.61
CA LEU A 95 -4.25 22.52 3.02
C LEU A 95 -2.81 22.98 2.75
N LYS A 96 -2.62 24.20 2.21
CA LYS A 96 -1.31 24.83 2.04
C LYS A 96 -0.56 24.90 3.37
N ASN A 97 -1.20 25.42 4.41
CA ASN A 97 -0.57 25.54 5.72
C ASN A 97 -0.22 24.17 6.30
N PHE A 98 -1.11 23.19 6.18
CA PHE A 98 -0.84 21.81 6.62
C PHE A 98 0.38 21.21 5.93
N LEU A 99 0.46 21.30 4.60
CA LEU A 99 1.60 20.82 3.83
C LEU A 99 2.89 21.57 4.20
N ALA A 100 2.81 22.89 4.41
CA ALA A 100 3.94 23.73 4.78
C ALA A 100 4.47 23.37 6.18
N ASP A 101 3.55 23.11 7.13
CA ASP A 101 3.87 22.68 8.49
C ASP A 101 4.59 21.31 8.50
N GLN A 102 4.35 20.46 7.49
CA GLN A 102 5.10 19.21 7.32
C GLN A 102 6.45 19.40 6.63
N GLY A 103 6.76 20.59 6.10
CA GLY A 103 8.02 20.89 5.43
C GLY A 103 8.03 20.67 3.91
N HIS A 104 6.87 20.34 3.31
CA HIS A 104 6.75 20.23 1.85
C HIS A 104 6.99 21.57 1.16
N GLY A 105 7.58 21.53 -0.04
CA GLY A 105 7.74 22.69 -0.90
C GLY A 105 6.42 23.00 -1.60
N ILE A 106 5.96 24.24 -1.53
CA ILE A 106 4.65 24.63 -2.06
C ILE A 106 4.78 25.90 -2.87
N GLN A 107 4.14 25.88 -4.03
CA GLN A 107 3.87 27.06 -4.82
C GLN A 107 2.37 27.18 -5.09
N VAL A 108 1.80 28.34 -4.83
CA VAL A 108 0.40 28.63 -5.14
C VAL A 108 0.34 29.63 -6.29
N ARG A 109 -0.47 29.34 -7.31
CA ARG A 109 -0.84 30.28 -8.39
C ARG A 109 -2.32 30.60 -8.26
N SER A 110 -2.64 31.86 -7.95
CA SER A 110 -4.03 32.34 -7.89
C SER A 110 -4.33 33.22 -9.10
N GLN A 111 -5.49 33.01 -9.73
CA GLN A 111 -5.86 33.78 -10.92
C GLN A 111 -6.45 35.15 -10.56
N LEU A 112 -5.78 36.24 -10.94
CA LEU A 112 -6.30 37.59 -10.76
C LEU A 112 -7.14 38.05 -11.97
N SER A 113 -6.76 37.61 -13.17
CA SER A 113 -7.49 37.85 -14.42
C SER A 113 -7.20 36.73 -15.43
N LYS A 114 -7.72 36.81 -16.66
CA LYS A 114 -7.47 35.80 -17.71
C LYS A 114 -5.99 35.50 -17.94
N SER A 115 -5.10 36.48 -17.74
CA SER A 115 -3.66 36.35 -18.00
C SER A 115 -2.77 36.76 -16.84
N ASN A 116 -3.33 37.27 -15.74
CA ASN A 116 -2.57 37.76 -14.60
C ASN A 116 -2.81 36.86 -13.39
N PHE A 117 -1.74 36.60 -12.65
CA PHE A 117 -1.74 35.70 -11.50
C PHE A 117 -0.97 36.31 -10.34
N SER A 118 -1.35 35.95 -9.12
CA SER A 118 -0.54 36.12 -7.92
C SER A 118 0.12 34.81 -7.52
N TYR A 119 1.24 34.92 -6.82
CA TYR A 119 2.07 33.77 -6.46
C TYR A 119 2.47 33.81 -5.00
N GLU A 120 2.45 32.63 -4.38
CA GLU A 120 3.01 32.40 -3.05
C GLU A 120 3.96 31.21 -3.12
N LYS A 121 5.05 31.27 -2.35
CA LYS A 121 6.00 30.17 -2.20
C LYS A 121 6.28 29.93 -0.73
N VAL A 122 6.36 28.66 -0.36
CA VAL A 122 6.69 28.21 1.00
C VAL A 122 7.61 27.00 0.90
N ASN A 123 8.70 26.99 1.65
CA ASN A 123 9.67 25.87 1.71
C ASN A 123 10.20 25.37 0.35
N THR A 124 10.14 26.16 -0.72
CA THR A 124 10.59 25.77 -2.07
C THR A 124 11.55 26.79 -2.67
N THR A 125 12.51 26.29 -3.44
CA THR A 125 13.46 27.10 -4.23
C THR A 125 13.10 27.14 -5.71
N LEU A 126 12.01 26.48 -6.12
CA LEU A 126 11.57 26.45 -7.51
C LEU A 126 11.24 27.85 -8.03
N ASN A 127 11.39 28.05 -9.33
CA ASN A 127 11.12 29.33 -9.99
C ASN A 127 9.61 29.64 -10.06
N GLN A 128 9.28 30.93 -10.15
CA GLN A 128 7.87 31.32 -10.29
C GLN A 128 7.32 30.87 -11.65
N ILE A 129 6.06 30.45 -11.69
CA ILE A 129 5.45 29.82 -12.87
C ILE A 129 4.28 30.64 -13.36
N SER A 130 4.34 31.11 -14.59
CA SER A 130 3.19 31.77 -15.22
C SER A 130 2.25 30.79 -15.93
N PHE A 131 2.81 29.81 -16.65
CA PHE A 131 2.04 28.87 -17.47
C PHE A 131 2.41 27.42 -17.14
N LEU A 132 1.43 26.53 -17.24
CA LEU A 132 1.68 25.09 -17.11
C LEU A 132 2.34 24.60 -18.40
N THR A 133 3.59 24.17 -18.30
CA THR A 133 4.35 23.58 -19.40
C THR A 133 4.98 22.27 -18.92
N ASP A 134 5.32 21.38 -19.86
CA ASP A 134 5.98 20.10 -19.53
C ASP A 134 7.24 20.30 -18.68
N GLY A 135 8.13 21.23 -19.08
CA GLY A 135 9.37 21.51 -18.35
C GLY A 135 9.15 22.02 -16.93
N VAL A 136 8.05 22.73 -16.68
CA VAL A 136 7.68 23.21 -15.35
C VAL A 136 7.11 22.08 -14.50
N LEU A 137 6.13 21.34 -15.03
CA LEU A 137 5.39 20.32 -14.29
C LEU A 137 6.25 19.10 -13.90
N LYS A 138 7.39 18.89 -14.59
CA LYS A 138 8.39 17.88 -14.21
C LYS A 138 9.02 18.09 -12.84
N ASN A 139 9.03 19.32 -12.33
CA ASN A 139 9.63 19.65 -11.02
C ASN A 139 8.65 19.48 -9.85
N TYR A 140 7.44 18.98 -10.11
CA TYR A 140 6.40 18.77 -9.10
C TYR A 140 6.02 17.30 -8.98
N ASP A 141 5.70 16.92 -7.76
CA ASP A 141 5.19 15.59 -7.40
C ASP A 141 3.67 15.57 -7.39
N LEU A 142 3.04 16.70 -7.05
CA LEU A 142 1.60 16.83 -6.93
C LEU A 142 1.12 18.20 -7.44
N LEU A 143 0.10 18.16 -8.29
CA LEU A 143 -0.70 19.31 -8.71
C LEU A 143 -2.07 19.26 -8.03
N ILE A 144 -2.37 20.24 -7.19
CA ILE A 144 -3.67 20.40 -6.54
C ILE A 144 -4.44 21.49 -7.29
N VAL A 145 -5.65 21.19 -7.75
CA VAL A 145 -6.46 22.15 -8.50
C VAL A 145 -7.94 22.03 -8.12
N GLU A 146 -8.59 23.16 -7.90
CA GLU A 146 -10.05 23.22 -7.73
C GLU A 146 -10.75 22.99 -9.07
N ASN A 147 -11.90 22.32 -9.07
CA ASN A 147 -12.66 22.05 -10.29
C ASN A 147 -13.07 23.33 -11.03
N SER A 148 -13.40 24.40 -10.30
CA SER A 148 -13.63 25.73 -10.88
C SER A 148 -12.39 26.31 -11.58
N THR A 149 -11.20 26.05 -11.06
CA THR A 149 -9.93 26.49 -11.66
C THR A 149 -9.58 25.67 -12.90
N LEU A 150 -9.79 24.35 -12.82
CA LEU A 150 -9.61 23.44 -13.95
C LEU A 150 -10.48 23.86 -15.15
N GLU A 151 -11.71 24.32 -14.90
CA GLU A 151 -12.62 24.84 -15.94
C GLU A 151 -12.01 26.01 -16.72
N GLN A 152 -11.18 26.86 -16.08
CA GLN A 152 -10.59 28.06 -16.70
C GLN A 152 -9.26 27.79 -17.43
N LEU A 153 -8.68 26.60 -17.31
CA LEU A 153 -7.40 26.29 -17.95
C LEU A 153 -7.50 26.25 -19.47
N SER A 154 -6.47 26.76 -20.11
CA SER A 154 -6.37 26.74 -21.57
C SER A 154 -6.10 25.33 -22.10
N LYS A 155 -6.40 25.10 -23.39
CA LYS A 155 -6.09 23.83 -24.07
C LYS A 155 -4.62 23.40 -23.89
N ASN A 156 -3.69 24.34 -24.03
CA ASN A 156 -2.25 24.05 -23.90
C ASN A 156 -1.87 23.62 -22.48
N GLU A 157 -2.46 24.25 -21.46
CA GLU A 157 -2.23 23.88 -20.06
C GLU A 157 -2.81 22.50 -19.74
N LEU A 158 -4.02 22.19 -20.23
CA LEU A 158 -4.63 20.87 -20.08
C LEU A 158 -3.83 19.78 -20.79
N GLU A 159 -3.31 20.04 -21.99
CA GLU A 159 -2.42 19.11 -22.70
C GLU A 159 -1.09 18.91 -21.95
N ALA A 160 -0.50 19.96 -21.38
CA ALA A 160 0.70 19.87 -20.56
C ALA A 160 0.45 19.05 -19.28
N MET A 161 -0.70 19.24 -18.63
CA MET A 161 -1.13 18.44 -17.49
C MET A 161 -1.28 16.97 -17.85
N GLY A 162 -1.95 16.64 -18.96
CA GLY A 162 -2.11 15.26 -19.43
C GLY A 162 -0.78 14.58 -19.72
N LYS A 163 0.15 15.27 -20.39
CA LYS A 163 1.50 14.75 -20.65
C LYS A 163 2.31 14.54 -19.37
N ALA A 164 2.28 15.50 -18.45
CA ALA A 164 3.00 15.40 -17.19
C ALA A 164 2.44 14.26 -16.31
N THR A 165 1.12 14.08 -16.31
CA THR A 165 0.45 12.97 -15.60
C THR A 165 0.87 11.64 -16.19
N ASN A 166 0.86 11.50 -17.52
CA ASN A 166 1.36 10.29 -18.17
C ASN A 166 2.82 9.97 -17.80
N ALA A 167 3.64 11.00 -17.55
CA ALA A 167 5.03 10.88 -17.09
C ALA A 167 5.22 10.78 -15.56
N GLY A 168 4.14 10.60 -14.78
CA GLY A 168 4.21 10.33 -13.34
C GLY A 168 3.67 11.42 -12.42
N LEU A 169 3.30 12.61 -12.92
CA LEU A 169 2.74 13.66 -12.07
C LEU A 169 1.43 13.18 -11.41
N GLY A 170 1.30 13.46 -10.11
CA GLY A 170 0.04 13.34 -9.40
C GLY A 170 -0.86 14.54 -9.61
N ILE A 171 -2.15 14.33 -9.89
CA ILE A 171 -3.18 15.38 -9.88
C ILE A 171 -4.17 15.09 -8.76
N LEU A 172 -4.43 16.07 -7.90
CA LEU A 172 -5.50 16.06 -6.91
C LEU A 172 -6.53 17.15 -7.25
N LEU A 173 -7.72 16.71 -7.67
CA LEU A 173 -8.85 17.55 -7.99
C LEU A 173 -9.73 17.73 -6.75
N LEU A 174 -9.84 18.98 -6.30
CA LEU A 174 -10.78 19.38 -5.26
C LEU A 174 -12.09 19.78 -5.92
N MET A 175 -13.15 18.99 -5.72
CA MET A 175 -14.44 19.27 -6.33
C MET A 175 -15.20 20.33 -5.51
N ASP A 176 -14.98 21.59 -5.85
CA ASP A 176 -15.67 22.75 -5.27
C ASP A 176 -17.02 23.07 -5.95
N GLN A 177 -17.25 22.49 -7.13
CA GLN A 177 -18.52 22.52 -7.87
C GLN A 177 -18.81 21.17 -8.54
N PRO A 178 -20.10 20.80 -8.71
CA PRO A 178 -20.48 19.46 -9.18
C PRO A 178 -20.31 19.23 -10.68
N LYS A 179 -20.11 20.30 -11.47
CA LYS A 179 -19.96 20.23 -12.93
C LYS A 179 -18.78 21.07 -13.37
N ASN A 180 -18.15 20.66 -14.46
CA ASN A 180 -17.15 21.46 -15.18
C ASN A 180 -17.67 21.71 -16.61
N LYS A 181 -17.70 22.97 -17.05
CA LYS A 181 -18.21 23.34 -18.38
C LYS A 181 -17.18 23.21 -19.49
N ASN A 182 -15.90 23.09 -19.15
CA ASN A 182 -14.83 22.93 -20.12
C ASN A 182 -14.77 21.47 -20.59
N SER A 183 -15.18 21.21 -21.82
CA SER A 183 -15.23 19.85 -22.39
C SER A 183 -13.84 19.19 -22.46
N LEU A 184 -12.77 19.97 -22.60
CA LEU A 184 -11.40 19.45 -22.64
C LEU A 184 -10.92 19.01 -21.25
N ALA A 185 -11.45 19.61 -20.18
CA ALA A 185 -11.12 19.24 -18.81
C ALA A 185 -11.80 17.95 -18.34
N GLN A 186 -12.81 17.46 -19.08
CA GLN A 186 -13.62 16.30 -18.70
C GLN A 186 -12.79 15.02 -18.52
N ILE A 187 -11.71 14.87 -19.29
CA ILE A 187 -10.79 13.73 -19.17
C ILE A 187 -10.20 13.60 -17.75
N PHE A 188 -10.06 14.70 -17.01
CA PHE A 188 -9.55 14.67 -15.64
C PHE A 188 -10.64 14.32 -14.60
N ILE A 189 -11.91 14.54 -14.89
CA ILE A 189 -13.03 14.32 -13.95
C ILE A 189 -13.92 13.12 -14.29
N ASP A 190 -13.52 12.29 -15.26
CA ASP A 190 -14.27 11.12 -15.72
C ASP A 190 -14.28 9.96 -14.69
N PHE A 191 -14.85 10.19 -13.51
CA PHE A 191 -14.99 9.20 -12.43
C PHE A 191 -16.39 8.57 -12.39
N ASN A 192 -17.17 8.68 -13.48
CA ASN A 192 -18.56 8.21 -13.54
C ASN A 192 -19.44 8.70 -12.37
N LEU A 193 -19.24 9.96 -11.96
CA LEU A 193 -19.87 10.56 -10.78
C LEU A 193 -21.39 10.40 -10.80
N LYS A 194 -21.95 9.85 -9.72
CA LYS A 194 -23.41 9.73 -9.54
C LYS A 194 -23.90 10.78 -8.57
N LYS A 195 -25.12 11.25 -8.76
CA LYS A 195 -25.78 12.13 -7.79
C LYS A 195 -26.00 11.37 -6.47
N ASP A 196 -25.75 12.06 -5.37
CA ASP A 196 -26.13 11.63 -4.02
C ASP A 196 -27.06 12.70 -3.45
N ASP A 197 -28.11 12.29 -2.74
CA ASP A 197 -29.05 13.24 -2.11
C ASP A 197 -28.48 13.84 -0.82
N LYS A 198 -27.40 13.26 -0.27
CA LYS A 198 -26.73 13.74 0.93
C LYS A 198 -25.60 14.72 0.62
N ASP A 199 -25.58 15.82 1.36
CA ASP A 199 -24.56 16.87 1.36
C ASP A 199 -23.56 16.75 2.53
N THR A 200 -23.73 15.73 3.36
CA THR A 200 -22.94 15.50 4.57
C THR A 200 -22.62 14.01 4.74
N VAL A 201 -21.54 13.73 5.47
CA VAL A 201 -21.11 12.36 5.77
C VAL A 201 -20.52 12.27 7.17
N HIS A 202 -20.79 11.15 7.85
CA HIS A 202 -20.24 10.83 9.16
C HIS A 202 -18.99 9.99 9.01
N LEU A 203 -17.81 10.55 9.31
CA LEU A 203 -16.55 9.84 9.16
C LEU A 203 -15.90 9.53 10.50
N SER A 204 -15.43 8.29 10.63
CA SER A 204 -14.44 7.91 11.62
C SER A 204 -13.08 8.09 10.96
N LEU A 205 -12.38 9.17 11.31
CA LEU A 205 -11.06 9.47 10.76
C LEU A 205 -9.97 8.83 11.61
N ASP A 206 -8.93 8.34 10.95
CA ASP A 206 -7.78 7.75 11.63
C ASP A 206 -7.16 8.75 12.61
N GLY A 207 -6.85 8.26 13.81
CA GLY A 207 -6.32 9.09 14.89
C GLY A 207 -7.38 9.79 15.75
N SER A 208 -8.61 10.00 15.28
CA SER A 208 -9.73 10.49 16.12
C SER A 208 -10.51 9.35 16.77
N ALA A 209 -11.01 9.58 17.98
CA ALA A 209 -11.98 8.68 18.64
C ALA A 209 -13.44 9.10 18.38
N LYS A 210 -13.65 10.31 17.84
CA LYS A 210 -14.96 10.89 17.59
C LYS A 210 -15.35 10.72 16.13
N LYS A 211 -16.64 10.49 15.88
CA LYS A 211 -17.20 10.61 14.53
C LYS A 211 -17.33 12.10 14.20
N HIS A 212 -16.89 12.46 13.00
CA HIS A 212 -16.95 13.81 12.48
C HIS A 212 -18.04 13.93 11.41
N ILE A 213 -18.77 15.04 11.40
CA ILE A 213 -19.75 15.36 10.36
C ILE A 213 -19.06 16.33 9.42
N LEU A 214 -18.80 15.92 8.18
CA LEU A 214 -18.17 16.76 7.17
C LEU A 214 -19.14 17.00 6.02
N LYS A 215 -19.04 18.17 5.40
CA LYS A 215 -19.76 18.47 4.17
C LYS A 215 -19.10 17.78 2.99
N LYS A 216 -19.91 17.48 1.99
CA LYS A 216 -19.46 16.95 0.71
C LYS A 216 -20.36 17.48 -0.40
N LEU A 217 -19.88 17.41 -1.63
CA LEU A 217 -20.78 17.54 -2.78
C LEU A 217 -21.81 16.41 -2.78
N ASN A 218 -22.99 16.70 -3.32
CA ASN A 218 -24.11 15.80 -3.56
C ASN A 218 -23.81 14.82 -4.71
N LEU A 219 -22.65 14.19 -4.63
CA LEU A 219 -22.07 13.26 -5.57
C LEU A 219 -21.49 12.06 -4.81
N ASN A 220 -21.33 10.96 -5.53
CA ASN A 220 -20.65 9.75 -5.09
C ASN A 220 -19.81 9.19 -6.24
N ILE A 221 -18.65 8.62 -5.92
CA ILE A 221 -17.80 7.93 -6.89
C ILE A 221 -18.21 6.43 -6.88
N PRO A 222 -18.70 5.88 -8.01
CA PRO A 222 -18.98 4.45 -8.07
C PRO A 222 -17.69 3.62 -7.95
N THR A 223 -17.79 2.44 -7.34
CA THR A 223 -16.67 1.49 -7.29
C THR A 223 -16.53 0.80 -8.65
N GLN A 224 -15.35 0.87 -9.25
CA GLN A 224 -15.01 0.25 -10.53
C GLN A 224 -13.58 -0.34 -10.46
N PRO A 225 -13.22 -1.34 -11.30
CA PRO A 225 -11.89 -1.96 -11.26
C PRO A 225 -10.72 -0.98 -11.48
N ASP A 226 -10.96 0.07 -12.25
CA ASP A 226 -10.00 1.12 -12.63
C ASP A 226 -10.01 2.35 -11.70
N ILE A 227 -10.97 2.41 -10.77
CA ILE A 227 -11.12 3.49 -9.78
C ILE A 227 -10.88 2.94 -8.39
N LEU A 228 -9.74 3.31 -7.80
CA LEU A 228 -9.29 2.83 -6.51
C LEU A 228 -9.73 3.79 -5.38
N PRO A 229 -10.59 3.34 -4.46
CA PRO A 229 -11.11 4.21 -3.39
C PRO A 229 -10.03 4.50 -2.34
N LEU A 230 -9.91 5.78 -1.95
CA LEU A 230 -9.02 6.26 -0.88
C LEU A 230 -9.77 6.54 0.41
N LEU A 231 -11.00 7.04 0.29
CA LEU A 231 -11.85 7.37 1.43
C LEU A 231 -13.27 6.89 1.16
N LYS A 232 -13.77 6.00 2.03
CA LYS A 232 -15.09 5.41 1.92
C LYS A 232 -15.87 5.46 3.23
N HIS A 233 -17.19 5.55 3.13
CA HIS A 233 -18.12 5.39 4.24
C HIS A 233 -19.34 4.59 3.80
N GLY A 234 -19.42 3.33 4.21
CA GLY A 234 -20.38 2.38 3.61
C GLY A 234 -20.09 2.25 2.11
N ASP A 235 -21.12 2.44 1.29
CA ASP A 235 -21.04 2.39 -0.18
C ASP A 235 -20.67 3.74 -0.81
N ASN A 236 -20.50 4.80 0.00
CA ASN A 236 -20.11 6.11 -0.49
C ASN A 236 -18.60 6.25 -0.55
N VAL A 237 -18.06 6.42 -1.75
CA VAL A 237 -16.66 6.73 -1.99
C VAL A 237 -16.54 8.25 -2.17
N LEU A 238 -15.78 8.87 -1.27
CA LEU A 238 -15.64 10.31 -1.15
C LEU A 238 -14.38 10.81 -1.85
N ALA A 239 -13.31 10.01 -1.81
CA ALA A 239 -12.10 10.25 -2.55
C ALA A 239 -11.63 8.95 -3.22
N ALA A 240 -11.20 9.04 -4.46
CA ALA A 240 -10.66 7.93 -5.23
C ALA A 240 -9.62 8.43 -6.23
N TYR A 241 -8.76 7.53 -6.69
CA TYR A 241 -7.84 7.81 -7.78
C TYR A 241 -7.97 6.78 -8.89
N ARG A 242 -7.51 7.15 -10.08
CA ARG A 242 -7.20 6.25 -11.17
C ARG A 242 -5.79 6.49 -11.67
N HIS A 243 -5.24 5.50 -12.35
CA HIS A 243 -3.98 5.65 -13.07
C HIS A 243 -4.20 6.35 -14.41
N GLU A 244 -3.24 7.20 -14.79
CA GLU A 244 -3.15 7.84 -16.10
C GLU A 244 -1.66 7.82 -16.49
N GLY A 245 -1.27 6.88 -17.34
CA GLY A 245 0.14 6.52 -17.55
C GLY A 245 0.82 6.12 -16.24
N PHE A 246 1.98 6.71 -15.94
CA PHE A 246 2.70 6.50 -14.67
C PHE A 246 2.18 7.36 -13.53
N GLY A 247 1.32 8.34 -13.81
CA GLY A 247 0.75 9.24 -12.82
C GLY A 247 -0.61 8.79 -12.33
N LYS A 248 -1.22 9.64 -11.54
CA LYS A 248 -2.53 9.39 -10.93
C LYS A 248 -3.37 10.64 -10.99
N ILE A 249 -4.65 10.47 -11.29
CA ILE A 249 -5.64 11.52 -11.11
C ILE A 249 -6.48 11.11 -9.92
N THR A 250 -6.57 11.98 -8.92
CA THR A 250 -7.35 11.80 -7.70
C THR A 250 -8.46 12.82 -7.67
N LEU A 251 -9.66 12.39 -7.30
CA LEU A 251 -10.82 13.25 -7.12
C LEU A 251 -11.29 13.16 -5.67
N GLN A 252 -11.53 14.31 -5.04
CA GLN A 252 -12.06 14.44 -3.68
C GLN A 252 -13.36 15.25 -3.68
N LEU A 253 -14.41 14.69 -3.07
CA LEU A 253 -15.75 15.26 -2.95
C LEU A 253 -16.04 15.95 -1.61
N LEU A 254 -15.20 15.77 -0.59
CA LEU A 254 -15.37 16.47 0.69
C LEU A 254 -15.08 17.97 0.55
N ASN A 255 -15.93 18.77 1.17
CA ASN A 255 -15.78 20.22 1.28
C ASN A 255 -15.71 20.63 2.75
N GLU A 256 -15.13 21.79 3.02
CA GLU A 256 -15.01 22.36 4.37
C GLU A 256 -14.26 21.46 5.37
N THR A 257 -13.24 20.72 4.91
CA THR A 257 -12.44 19.86 5.81
C THR A 257 -11.61 20.69 6.78
N TYR A 258 -11.36 21.97 6.46
CA TYR A 258 -10.72 22.95 7.35
C TYR A 258 -11.42 23.08 8.71
N SER A 259 -12.72 22.77 8.80
CA SER A 259 -13.49 22.77 10.04
C SER A 259 -12.91 21.84 11.11
N LEU A 260 -12.30 20.71 10.73
CA LEU A 260 -11.62 19.79 11.66
C LEU A 260 -10.48 20.49 12.40
N ARG A 261 -9.68 21.26 11.66
CA ARG A 261 -8.54 21.98 12.22
C ARG A 261 -8.99 23.17 13.06
N LEU A 262 -10.05 23.89 12.64
CA LEU A 262 -10.66 24.95 13.45
C LEU A 262 -11.27 24.43 14.75
N ALA A 263 -11.81 23.20 14.75
CA ALA A 263 -12.30 22.51 15.94
C ALA A 263 -11.16 21.96 16.84
N GLY A 264 -9.90 22.15 16.46
CA GLY A 264 -8.73 21.69 17.21
C GLY A 264 -8.33 20.23 16.94
N ASP A 265 -9.05 19.50 16.08
CA ASP A 265 -8.75 18.10 15.75
C ASP A 265 -7.76 18.01 14.57
N SER A 266 -6.54 18.51 14.81
CA SER A 266 -5.46 18.48 13.82
C SER A 266 -5.02 17.05 13.47
N VAL A 267 -5.26 16.08 14.36
CA VAL A 267 -4.94 14.66 14.11
C VAL A 267 -5.89 14.07 13.08
N ALA A 268 -7.21 14.30 13.22
CA ALA A 268 -8.18 13.88 12.21
C ALA A 268 -7.93 14.52 10.84
N TYR A 269 -7.61 15.82 10.83
CA TYR A 269 -7.26 16.54 9.61
C TYR A 269 -6.01 15.93 8.95
N ALA A 270 -4.96 15.68 9.72
CA ALA A 270 -3.74 15.07 9.23
C ALA A 270 -3.97 13.64 8.71
N GLY A 271 -4.76 12.82 9.40
CA GLY A 271 -5.09 11.46 8.98
C GLY A 271 -5.85 11.44 7.64
N LEU A 272 -6.81 12.35 7.48
CA LEU A 272 -7.56 12.51 6.22
C LEU A 272 -6.63 12.87 5.05
N TRP A 273 -5.87 13.96 5.22
CA TRP A 273 -5.11 14.55 4.12
C TRP A 273 -3.81 13.83 3.80
N SER A 274 -3.12 13.27 4.80
CA SER A 274 -1.87 12.52 4.57
C SER A 274 -2.12 11.30 3.69
N ASN A 275 -3.23 10.58 3.90
CA ASN A 275 -3.58 9.42 3.09
C ASN A 275 -3.88 9.81 1.64
N ILE A 276 -4.69 10.86 1.44
CA ILE A 276 -5.04 11.35 0.10
C ILE A 276 -3.77 11.84 -0.62
N ILE A 277 -2.99 12.72 0.00
CA ILE A 277 -1.79 13.32 -0.61
C ILE A 277 -0.76 12.26 -0.97
N SER A 278 -0.46 11.32 -0.05
CA SER A 278 0.54 10.27 -0.30
C SER A 278 0.11 9.32 -1.41
N ALA A 279 -1.20 9.05 -1.54
CA ALA A 279 -1.71 8.23 -2.62
C ALA A 279 -1.71 8.97 -3.96
N SER A 280 -2.01 10.28 -3.94
CA SER A 280 -2.10 11.14 -5.12
C SER A 280 -0.74 11.54 -5.69
N SER A 281 0.30 11.68 -4.87
CA SER A 281 1.61 12.17 -5.31
C SER A 281 2.29 11.22 -6.29
N ARG A 282 3.20 11.78 -7.09
CA ARG A 282 4.12 11.07 -7.97
C ARG A 282 4.76 9.91 -7.19
N THR A 283 4.63 8.71 -7.73
CA THR A 283 5.35 7.56 -7.18
C THR A 283 6.80 7.66 -7.60
N GLU A 284 7.70 7.66 -6.63
CA GLU A 284 9.14 7.62 -6.88
C GLU A 284 9.46 6.36 -7.70
N MET A 285 9.97 6.53 -8.91
CA MET A 285 10.48 5.43 -9.72
C MET A 285 11.79 4.96 -9.12
N LYS A 286 11.73 3.96 -8.24
CA LYS A 286 12.92 3.32 -7.70
C LYS A 286 13.51 2.41 -8.78
N SER A 287 14.80 2.56 -9.04
CA SER A 287 15.52 1.66 -9.95
C SER A 287 15.53 0.22 -9.47
N THR A 288 15.36 0.04 -8.15
CA THR A 288 15.35 -1.25 -7.46
C THR A 288 14.35 -1.23 -6.30
N GLU A 289 13.47 -2.23 -6.25
CA GLU A 289 12.57 -2.52 -5.14
C GLU A 289 12.82 -3.93 -4.62
N ILE A 290 13.00 -4.06 -3.30
CA ILE A 290 13.24 -5.33 -2.63
C ILE A 290 12.08 -5.59 -1.66
N THR A 291 11.48 -6.77 -1.75
CA THR A 291 10.38 -7.22 -0.89
C THR A 291 10.66 -8.61 -0.34
N LEU A 292 10.11 -8.91 0.84
CA LEU A 292 10.15 -10.25 1.42
C LEU A 292 8.83 -10.94 1.09
N ALA A 293 8.91 -12.18 0.62
CA ALA A 293 7.72 -12.93 0.21
C ALA A 293 6.89 -13.41 1.43
N ASP A 294 7.59 -13.71 2.53
CA ASP A 294 6.99 -14.28 3.74
C ASP A 294 6.56 -13.17 4.70
N ASP A 295 5.48 -13.41 5.46
CA ASP A 295 5.04 -12.53 6.53
C ASP A 295 5.96 -12.66 7.77
N PHE A 296 6.23 -11.53 8.43
CA PHE A 296 6.89 -11.53 9.74
C PHE A 296 6.11 -12.41 10.74
N PRO A 297 6.76 -13.19 11.64
CA PRO A 297 8.17 -13.17 12.05
C PRO A 297 9.13 -14.03 11.20
N TYR A 298 10.35 -13.51 11.02
CA TYR A 298 11.49 -14.23 10.43
C TYR A 298 12.41 -14.78 11.51
N PHE A 299 13.03 -15.95 11.30
CA PHE A 299 13.92 -16.58 12.28
C PHE A 299 15.27 -16.94 11.68
N ALA A 300 16.31 -16.89 12.52
CA ALA A 300 17.65 -17.29 12.12
C ALA A 300 17.72 -18.77 11.71
N GLY A 301 18.50 -19.08 10.69
CA GLY A 301 18.70 -20.42 10.14
C GLY A 301 17.58 -20.91 9.20
N LEU A 302 16.42 -20.26 9.18
CA LEU A 302 15.33 -20.60 8.26
C LEU A 302 15.50 -19.90 6.90
N PRO A 303 15.07 -20.53 5.79
CA PRO A 303 15.06 -19.87 4.49
C PRO A 303 14.05 -18.72 4.49
N LEU A 304 14.44 -17.61 3.86
CA LEU A 304 13.63 -16.43 3.63
C LEU A 304 13.69 -16.09 2.15
N CYS A 305 12.54 -16.02 1.49
CA CYS A 305 12.47 -15.66 0.08
C CYS A 305 12.44 -14.14 -0.09
N VAL A 306 13.30 -13.64 -0.97
CA VAL A 306 13.43 -12.23 -1.31
C VAL A 306 13.09 -12.06 -2.78
N ASN A 307 12.15 -11.16 -3.07
CA ASN A 307 11.78 -10.74 -4.42
C ASN A 307 12.38 -9.37 -4.71
N ILE A 308 12.93 -9.21 -5.90
CA ILE A 308 13.63 -8.01 -6.32
C ILE A 308 13.09 -7.60 -7.70
N ILE A 309 12.65 -6.36 -7.82
CA ILE A 309 12.34 -5.73 -9.11
C ILE A 309 13.44 -4.73 -9.37
N THR A 310 14.17 -4.84 -10.47
CA THR A 310 15.31 -3.95 -10.75
C THR A 310 15.53 -3.72 -12.24
N THR A 311 15.81 -2.47 -12.58
CA THR A 311 16.19 -2.04 -13.93
C THR A 311 17.67 -2.31 -14.26
N GLU A 312 18.44 -2.88 -13.33
CA GLU A 312 19.85 -3.20 -13.53
C GLU A 312 20.01 -4.49 -14.35
N ASP A 313 20.86 -4.45 -15.40
CA ASP A 313 21.08 -5.59 -16.30
C ASP A 313 21.71 -6.81 -15.62
N LYS A 314 22.48 -6.61 -14.54
CA LYS A 314 23.23 -7.67 -13.83
C LYS A 314 23.14 -7.47 -12.32
N PRO A 315 22.00 -7.81 -11.71
CA PRO A 315 21.83 -7.65 -10.27
C PRO A 315 22.65 -8.69 -9.51
N LEU A 316 23.43 -8.25 -8.51
CA LEU A 316 24.07 -9.13 -7.52
C LEU A 316 23.53 -8.76 -6.14
N LEU A 317 22.93 -9.73 -5.46
CA LEU A 317 22.43 -9.55 -4.11
C LEU A 317 23.53 -9.90 -3.10
N TYR A 318 23.82 -8.99 -2.18
CA TYR A 318 24.79 -9.19 -1.12
C TYR A 318 24.11 -9.28 0.24
N TYR A 319 24.52 -10.26 1.04
CA TYR A 319 24.15 -10.43 2.44
C TYR A 319 25.40 -10.71 3.26
N GLU A 320 25.70 -9.87 4.25
CA GLU A 320 26.90 -9.98 5.10
C GLU A 320 28.21 -10.18 4.29
N GLY A 321 28.32 -9.52 3.13
CA GLY A 321 29.49 -9.58 2.24
C GLY A 321 29.54 -10.82 1.32
N GLN A 322 28.55 -11.70 1.38
CA GLN A 322 28.44 -12.87 0.49
C GLN A 322 27.42 -12.62 -0.62
N ILE A 323 27.72 -13.12 -1.82
CA ILE A 323 26.81 -13.07 -2.96
C ILE A 323 25.75 -14.16 -2.79
N ILE A 324 24.49 -13.76 -2.81
CA ILE A 324 23.35 -14.67 -2.82
C ILE A 324 22.90 -14.87 -4.27
N PRO A 325 22.83 -16.13 -4.77
CA PRO A 325 22.40 -16.40 -6.13
C PRO A 325 20.98 -15.89 -6.39
N LEU A 326 20.81 -15.15 -7.49
CA LEU A 326 19.54 -14.65 -7.98
C LEU A 326 19.04 -15.49 -9.14
N THR A 327 17.72 -15.66 -9.22
CA THR A 327 17.03 -16.32 -10.34
C THR A 327 16.01 -15.36 -10.92
N GLU A 328 16.16 -15.01 -12.20
CA GLU A 328 15.17 -14.21 -12.93
C GLU A 328 13.92 -15.03 -13.19
N ASN A 329 12.76 -14.36 -13.16
CA ASN A 329 11.50 -14.96 -13.52
C ASN A 329 11.39 -15.09 -15.04
N VAL A 330 11.01 -16.27 -15.50
CA VAL A 330 10.92 -16.61 -16.93
C VAL A 330 9.82 -15.82 -17.67
N LEU A 331 8.81 -15.32 -16.94
CA LEU A 331 7.64 -14.65 -17.51
C LEU A 331 7.65 -13.13 -17.30
N ILE A 332 8.41 -12.65 -16.33
CA ILE A 332 8.41 -11.24 -15.92
C ILE A 332 9.86 -10.77 -15.94
N ASP A 333 10.23 -10.07 -17.00
CA ASP A 333 11.53 -9.42 -17.13
C ASP A 333 11.80 -8.53 -15.92
N GLN A 334 13.07 -8.41 -15.50
CA GLN A 334 13.49 -7.55 -14.39
C GLN A 334 12.94 -7.96 -13.01
N TYR A 335 12.27 -9.09 -12.91
CA TYR A 335 11.82 -9.67 -11.65
C TYR A 335 12.74 -10.84 -11.27
N TRP A 336 13.36 -10.73 -10.11
CA TRP A 336 14.35 -11.68 -9.59
C TRP A 336 13.92 -12.22 -8.24
N SER A 337 14.35 -13.43 -7.93
CA SER A 337 14.11 -14.08 -6.64
C SER A 337 15.40 -14.69 -6.09
N ALA A 338 15.54 -14.65 -4.77
CA ALA A 338 16.64 -15.28 -4.04
C ALA A 338 16.12 -15.92 -2.75
N THR A 339 16.78 -17.00 -2.33
CA THR A 339 16.57 -17.59 -1.00
C THR A 339 17.78 -17.29 -0.14
N LEU A 340 17.60 -16.50 0.91
CA LEU A 340 18.65 -16.23 1.90
C LEU A 340 18.34 -16.95 3.22
N ARG A 341 19.37 -17.21 4.02
CA ARG A 341 19.22 -17.78 5.37
C ARG A 341 19.86 -16.82 6.37
N PRO A 342 19.08 -16.06 7.14
CA PRO A 342 19.63 -15.13 8.10
C PRO A 342 20.39 -15.87 9.20
N GLN A 343 21.55 -15.36 9.60
CA GLN A 343 22.40 -16.06 10.59
C GLN A 343 22.21 -15.57 12.02
N LYS A 344 21.76 -14.32 12.18
CA LYS A 344 21.63 -13.64 13.49
C LYS A 344 20.25 -13.01 13.65
N ALA A 345 19.74 -13.05 14.88
CA ALA A 345 18.58 -12.25 15.27
C ALA A 345 18.91 -10.76 15.25
N GLY A 346 17.88 -9.92 15.18
CA GLY A 346 17.98 -8.47 15.08
C GLY A 346 17.89 -7.93 13.64
N TRP A 347 18.28 -6.66 13.47
CA TRP A 347 18.30 -6.01 12.17
C TRP A 347 19.39 -6.60 11.27
N ASN A 348 18.96 -7.06 10.11
CA ASN A 348 19.79 -7.59 9.05
C ASN A 348 19.66 -6.69 7.81
N THR A 349 20.70 -6.65 6.99
CA THR A 349 20.77 -5.77 5.82
C THR A 349 21.19 -6.56 4.59
N ILE A 350 20.50 -6.32 3.49
CA ILE A 350 20.87 -6.78 2.15
C ILE A 350 20.98 -5.57 1.23
N HIS A 351 21.85 -5.65 0.23
CA HIS A 351 21.99 -4.61 -0.79
C HIS A 351 22.15 -5.28 -2.15
N LEU A 352 21.57 -4.65 -3.17
CA LEU A 352 21.73 -5.07 -4.56
C LEU A 352 22.80 -4.19 -5.20
N ASN A 353 23.92 -4.74 -5.65
CA ASN A 353 25.04 -3.97 -6.20
C ASN A 353 25.36 -2.74 -5.31
N ASP A 354 25.33 -1.52 -5.88
CA ASP A 354 25.58 -0.26 -5.17
C ASP A 354 24.27 0.45 -4.73
N SER A 355 23.14 -0.25 -4.71
CA SER A 355 21.84 0.33 -4.36
C SER A 355 21.69 0.60 -2.85
N THR A 356 20.65 1.36 -2.51
CA THR A 356 20.32 1.66 -1.11
C THR A 356 20.06 0.38 -0.31
N PRO A 357 20.65 0.22 0.90
CA PRO A 357 20.49 -1.01 1.68
C PRO A 357 19.04 -1.26 2.10
N PHE A 358 18.55 -2.47 1.84
CA PHE A 358 17.28 -2.96 2.36
C PHE A 358 17.48 -3.66 3.69
N THR A 359 16.62 -3.37 4.66
CA THR A 359 16.78 -3.79 6.05
C THR A 359 15.55 -4.54 6.53
N PHE A 360 15.73 -5.68 7.17
CA PHE A 360 14.67 -6.51 7.73
C PHE A 360 15.05 -7.00 9.13
N PHE A 361 14.06 -7.38 9.93
CA PHE A 361 14.29 -7.79 11.32
C PHE A 361 14.02 -9.27 11.52
N VAL A 362 14.99 -9.98 12.09
CA VAL A 362 14.90 -11.40 12.43
C VAL A 362 14.59 -11.52 13.93
N ALA A 363 13.48 -12.16 14.27
CA ALA A 363 13.04 -12.36 15.64
C ALA A 363 13.91 -13.39 16.37
N GLU A 364 13.92 -13.29 17.70
CA GLU A 364 14.57 -14.28 18.55
C GLU A 364 13.81 -15.62 18.49
N PRO A 365 14.47 -16.79 18.59
CA PRO A 365 13.84 -18.10 18.40
C PRO A 365 12.64 -18.41 19.32
N HIS A 366 12.59 -17.77 20.50
CA HIS A 366 11.55 -17.95 21.51
C HIS A 366 10.42 -16.92 21.41
N GLU A 367 10.60 -15.85 20.64
CA GLU A 367 9.57 -14.85 20.42
C GLU A 367 8.55 -15.33 19.38
N TRP A 368 7.33 -14.79 19.46
CA TRP A 368 6.26 -14.98 18.46
C TRP A 368 5.88 -16.44 18.14
N SER A 369 6.12 -17.37 19.07
CA SER A 369 5.83 -18.80 18.88
C SER A 369 4.35 -19.09 18.58
N ALA A 370 3.43 -18.34 19.19
CA ALA A 370 2.01 -18.43 18.90
C ALA A 370 1.67 -17.98 17.46
N LEU A 371 2.23 -16.85 17.02
CA LEU A 371 2.01 -16.32 15.68
C LEU A 371 2.59 -17.27 14.61
N ARG A 372 3.79 -17.82 14.85
CA ARG A 372 4.40 -18.84 13.99
C ARG A 372 3.50 -20.07 13.84
N ARG A 373 2.97 -20.60 14.96
CA ARG A 373 2.04 -21.75 14.92
C ARG A 373 0.79 -21.42 14.11
N GLN A 374 0.24 -20.21 14.26
CA GLN A 374 -0.92 -19.79 13.48
C GLN A 374 -0.61 -19.71 11.97
N GLN A 375 0.54 -19.15 11.59
CA GLN A 375 0.98 -19.11 10.19
C GLN A 375 1.12 -20.53 9.61
N GLN A 376 1.71 -21.47 10.36
CA GLN A 376 1.82 -22.87 9.93
C GLN A 376 0.45 -23.53 9.73
N ILE A 377 -0.50 -23.28 10.64
CA ILE A 377 -1.88 -23.78 10.50
C ILE A 377 -2.52 -23.22 9.22
N ASN A 378 -2.37 -21.92 8.95
CA ASN A 378 -2.93 -21.29 7.76
C ASN A 378 -2.33 -21.89 6.48
N LEU A 379 -1.01 -22.09 6.43
CA LEU A 379 -0.34 -22.72 5.29
C LEU A 379 -0.87 -24.14 5.05
N HIS A 380 -0.93 -24.98 6.10
CA HIS A 380 -1.46 -26.34 5.97
C HIS A 380 -2.93 -26.38 5.54
N GLN A 381 -3.76 -25.43 5.99
CA GLN A 381 -5.15 -25.33 5.54
C GLN A 381 -5.25 -24.97 4.06
N THR A 382 -4.42 -24.02 3.59
CA THR A 382 -4.40 -23.66 2.16
C THR A 382 -3.92 -24.82 1.28
N GLU A 383 -2.90 -25.56 1.74
CA GLU A 383 -2.42 -26.76 1.04
C GLU A 383 -3.47 -27.87 1.00
N ALA A 384 -4.17 -28.12 2.11
CA ALA A 384 -5.24 -29.13 2.18
C ALA A 384 -6.44 -28.78 1.28
N LEU A 385 -6.81 -27.50 1.18
CA LEU A 385 -7.84 -27.01 0.26
C LEU A 385 -7.42 -27.12 -1.21
N ASN A 386 -6.13 -26.95 -1.51
CA ASN A 386 -5.60 -27.15 -2.86
C ASN A 386 -5.46 -28.63 -3.23
N GLN A 387 -5.18 -29.51 -2.26
CA GLN A 387 -5.16 -30.97 -2.48
C GLN A 387 -6.55 -31.53 -2.79
N THR A 388 -7.63 -30.94 -2.27
CA THR A 388 -9.00 -31.32 -2.64
C THR A 388 -9.43 -30.83 -4.04
N LYS A 389 -8.62 -29.96 -4.67
CA LYS A 389 -8.72 -29.54 -6.06
C LYS A 389 -7.63 -30.12 -6.96
N ALA A 390 -6.86 -31.10 -6.47
CA ALA A 390 -6.18 -31.99 -7.40
C ALA A 390 -7.32 -32.70 -8.14
N ASP A 391 -7.59 -32.27 -9.38
CA ASP A 391 -8.33 -33.08 -10.34
C ASP A 391 -7.83 -34.51 -10.19
N ASP A 392 -8.75 -35.46 -10.29
CA ASP A 392 -8.48 -36.89 -10.32
C ASP A 392 -7.63 -37.18 -11.57
N VAL A 393 -6.36 -36.74 -11.56
CA VAL A 393 -5.38 -36.94 -12.60
C VAL A 393 -5.12 -38.42 -12.50
N ARG A 394 -5.85 -39.16 -13.33
CA ARG A 394 -5.58 -40.55 -13.62
C ARG A 394 -4.19 -40.60 -14.22
N ILE A 395 -3.18 -40.67 -13.36
CA ILE A 395 -1.83 -41.00 -13.76
C ILE A 395 -1.97 -42.40 -14.35
N ALA A 396 -1.86 -42.49 -15.67
CA ALA A 396 -1.87 -43.76 -16.38
C ALA A 396 -0.64 -44.56 -15.92
N GLN A 397 -0.80 -45.33 -14.86
CA GLN A 397 0.22 -46.27 -14.43
C GLN A 397 0.24 -47.39 -15.46
N TYR A 398 1.35 -47.49 -16.20
CA TYR A 398 1.63 -48.64 -17.04
C TYR A 398 1.69 -49.88 -16.16
N LYS A 399 0.56 -50.59 -16.06
CA LYS A 399 0.50 -51.87 -15.36
C LYS A 399 1.12 -52.91 -16.28
N THR A 400 2.26 -53.47 -15.86
CA THR A 400 2.93 -54.54 -16.60
C THR A 400 1.96 -55.68 -16.86
N ILE A 401 1.73 -56.03 -18.13
CA ILE A 401 0.85 -57.15 -18.50
C ILE A 401 1.44 -58.42 -17.90
N PRO A 402 0.69 -59.15 -17.06
CA PRO A 402 1.20 -60.37 -16.44
C PRO A 402 1.64 -61.39 -17.50
N ARG A 403 2.86 -61.92 -17.37
CA ARG A 403 3.47 -62.82 -18.35
C ARG A 403 2.67 -64.11 -18.59
N TYR A 404 1.80 -64.50 -17.65
CA TYR A 404 0.97 -65.69 -17.78
C TYR A 404 -0.05 -65.60 -18.92
N TYR A 405 -0.48 -64.40 -19.33
CA TYR A 405 -1.41 -64.27 -20.47
C TYR A 405 -0.79 -64.75 -21.77
N PHE A 406 0.50 -64.43 -22.00
CA PHE A 406 1.27 -64.93 -23.14
C PHE A 406 1.50 -66.44 -23.05
N TYR A 407 1.75 -66.95 -21.84
CA TYR A 407 1.88 -68.39 -21.61
C TYR A 407 0.57 -69.15 -21.91
N LEU A 408 -0.58 -68.61 -21.49
CA LEU A 408 -1.89 -69.24 -21.71
C LEU A 408 -2.28 -69.24 -23.19
N THR A 409 -2.00 -68.15 -23.91
CA THR A 409 -2.21 -68.10 -25.37
C THR A 409 -1.29 -69.06 -26.11
N PHE A 410 -0.02 -69.17 -25.70
CA PHE A 410 0.90 -70.17 -26.24
C PHE A 410 0.41 -71.60 -25.97
N LEU A 411 -0.07 -71.89 -24.77
CA LEU A 411 -0.54 -73.22 -24.37
C LEU A 411 -1.81 -73.60 -25.14
N LEU A 412 -2.73 -72.66 -25.37
CA LEU A 412 -3.89 -72.86 -26.24
C LEU A 412 -3.48 -73.11 -27.70
N ALA A 413 -2.51 -72.35 -28.23
CA ALA A 413 -2.00 -72.55 -29.59
C ALA A 413 -1.33 -73.92 -29.76
N MET A 414 -0.51 -74.35 -28.79
CA MET A 414 0.10 -75.68 -28.77
C MET A 414 -0.93 -76.80 -28.61
N GLY A 415 -1.93 -76.60 -27.74
CA GLY A 415 -3.04 -77.54 -27.57
C GLY A 415 -3.84 -77.71 -28.86
N PHE A 416 -4.10 -76.61 -29.56
CA PHE A 416 -4.75 -76.64 -30.88
C PHE A 416 -3.89 -77.35 -31.93
N LEU A 417 -2.58 -77.08 -31.98
CA LEU A 417 -1.66 -77.76 -32.89
C LEU A 417 -1.56 -79.27 -32.64
N TRP A 418 -1.69 -79.69 -31.38
CA TRP A 418 -1.73 -81.10 -31.01
C TRP A 418 -3.06 -81.78 -31.38
N LEU A 419 -4.17 -81.03 -31.34
CA LEU A 419 -5.49 -81.53 -31.73
C LEU A 419 -5.70 -81.54 -33.25
N ALA A 420 -5.07 -80.62 -33.99
CA ALA A 420 -5.21 -80.47 -35.43
C ALA A 420 -4.95 -81.76 -36.26
N PRO A 421 -3.95 -82.61 -35.96
CA PRO A 421 -3.75 -83.87 -36.69
C PRO A 421 -4.68 -85.01 -36.25
N LYS A 422 -5.54 -84.80 -35.24
CA LYS A 422 -6.54 -85.79 -34.75
C LYS A 422 -7.97 -85.43 -35.15
N LEU A 423 -8.15 -84.38 -35.94
CA LEU A 423 -9.42 -83.93 -36.52
C LEU A 423 -9.55 -84.37 -37.98
#